data_AF-A0A964LQD4-F1
#
_entry.id   AF-A0A964LQD4-F1
#
_cell.length_a   1.000
_cell.length_b   1.000
_cell.length_c   1.000
_cell.angle_alpha   90.00
_cell.angle_beta   90.00
_cell.angle_gamma   90.00
#
_symmetry.space_group_name_H-M   'P 1'
#
loop_
_entity.id
_entity.type
_entity.pdbx_description
1 polymer ?
#
loop_
_entity_poly.entity_id
_entity_poly.type
_entity_poly.pdbx_seq_one_letter_code
_entity_poly.pdbx_strand_id
1 'polypeptide(L)'
;MKALFTLDLPDQPFRAAMRLMLSVLLMGVFSASIAQDFVWAPDFPVGAAISEISAPDQDGTVRNFDDLVGEKGLLFMMSRSFDW
;
A
#
# COMPACT_ATOMS: atom_id res chain seq x y z
N MET A 1 -11.47 14.24 61.76
CA MET A 1 -10.74 13.76 60.57
C MET A 1 -11.73 13.32 59.51
N LYS A 2 -11.91 14.12 58.46
CA LYS A 2 -12.44 13.62 57.18
C LYS A 2 -11.89 14.54 56.10
N ALA A 3 -10.78 14.11 55.49
CA ALA A 3 -10.26 14.75 54.29
C ALA A 3 -11.27 14.48 53.18
N LEU A 4 -12.09 15.49 52.87
CA LEU A 4 -13.02 15.47 51.76
C LEU A 4 -12.19 15.75 50.49
N PHE A 5 -11.64 14.68 49.90
CA PHE A 5 -11.11 14.71 48.54
C PHE A 5 -12.29 15.02 47.60
N THR A 6 -12.58 16.29 47.42
CA THR A 6 -13.42 16.77 46.33
C THR A 6 -12.53 16.74 45.11
N LEU A 7 -12.69 15.69 44.32
CA LEU A 7 -12.08 15.60 43.00
C LEU A 7 -12.77 16.70 42.18
N ASP A 8 -12.07 17.82 42.02
CA ASP A 8 -12.60 19.02 41.38
C ASP A 8 -12.99 18.66 39.95
N LEU A 9 -14.29 18.50 39.75
CA LEU A 9 -14.88 18.07 38.50
C LEU A 9 -14.80 19.28 37.59
N PRO A 10 -14.02 19.23 36.48
CA PRO A 10 -13.73 20.43 35.72
C PRO A 10 -15.01 21.10 35.19
N ASP A 11 -14.96 22.42 35.06
CA ASP A 11 -16.08 23.27 34.65
C ASP A 11 -16.71 22.82 33.32
N GLN A 12 -18.01 23.11 33.15
CA GLN A 12 -18.77 22.80 31.92
C GLN A 12 -18.06 23.16 30.60
N PRO A 13 -17.42 24.33 30.42
CA PRO A 13 -16.66 24.64 29.20
C PRO A 13 -15.46 23.71 28.98
N PHE A 14 -14.77 23.29 30.05
CA PHE A 14 -13.66 22.34 29.95
C PHE A 14 -14.14 20.96 29.49
N ARG A 15 -15.29 20.50 30.00
CA ARG A 15 -15.91 19.24 29.57
C ARG A 15 -16.35 19.29 28.11
N ALA A 16 -16.91 20.41 27.67
CA ALA A 16 -17.31 20.62 26.29
C ALA A 16 -16.09 20.64 25.35
N ALA A 17 -15.03 21.35 25.73
CA ALA A 17 -13.77 21.38 24.98
C ALA A 17 -13.11 19.99 24.90
N MET A 18 -13.09 19.25 26.01
CA MET A 18 -12.53 17.88 26.04
C MET A 18 -13.33 16.91 25.18
N ARG A 19 -14.66 17.01 25.18
CA ARG A 19 -15.53 16.20 24.30
C ARG A 19 -15.29 16.53 22.84
N LEU A 20 -15.20 17.82 22.50
CA LEU A 20 -14.91 18.27 21.14
C LEU A 20 -13.53 17.79 20.67
N MET A 21 -12.52 17.89 21.53
CA MET A 21 -11.17 17.42 21.24
C MET A 21 -11.13 15.89 21.06
N LEU A 22 -11.87 15.14 21.88
CA LEU A 22 -12.02 13.69 21.72
C LEU A 22 -12.76 13.33 20.41
N SER A 23 -13.82 14.06 20.05
CA SER A 23 -14.55 13.87 18.79
C SER A 23 -13.65 14.11 17.57
N VAL A 24 -12.83 15.16 17.60
CA VAL A 24 -11.87 15.47 16.53
C VAL A 24 -10.80 14.39 16.44
N LEU A 25 -10.26 13.94 17.59
CA LEU A 25 -9.26 12.87 17.64
C LEU A 25 -9.83 11.56 17.06
N LEU A 26 -11.03 11.16 17.47
CA LEU A 26 -11.69 9.96 16.97
C LEU A 26 -11.93 10.04 15.46
N MET A 27 -12.41 11.18 14.95
CA MET A 27 -12.66 11.37 13.52
C MET A 27 -11.37 11.33 12.68
N GLY A 28 -10.24 11.79 13.24
CA GLY A 28 -8.92 11.70 12.60
C GLY A 28 -8.40 10.27 12.47
N VAL A 29 -8.65 9.40 13.47
CA VAL A 29 -8.19 8.00 13.46
C VAL A 29 -8.94 7.16 12.40
N PHE A 30 -10.23 7.44 12.15
CA PHE A 30 -11.01 6.73 11.13
C PHE A 30 -10.64 7.11 9.69
N SER A 31 -9.96 8.24 9.47
CA SER A 31 -9.62 8.73 8.12
C SER A 31 -8.37 8.06 7.53
N ALA A 32 -7.62 7.28 8.32
CA ALA A 32 -6.35 6.67 7.90
C ALA A 32 -6.50 5.37 7.09
N SER A 33 -7.72 4.93 6.78
CA SER A 33 -7.96 3.69 6.02
C SER A 33 -8.27 3.94 4.54
N ILE A 34 -7.44 4.78 3.89
CA ILE A 34 -7.37 4.78 2.43
C ILE A 34 -6.48 3.59 2.05
N ALA A 35 -7.10 2.45 1.76
CA ALA A 35 -6.41 1.38 1.06
C ALA A 35 -5.88 1.97 -0.25
N GLN A 36 -4.56 1.99 -0.43
CA GLN A 36 -3.97 2.36 -1.70
C GLN A 36 -4.51 1.39 -2.75
N ASP A 37 -4.95 1.93 -3.88
CA ASP A 37 -5.32 1.08 -5.00
C ASP A 37 -4.05 0.33 -5.44
N PHE A 38 -4.06 -0.99 -5.31
CA PHE A 38 -2.89 -1.80 -5.59
C PHE A 38 -2.81 -2.08 -7.09
N VAL A 39 -2.04 -1.26 -7.81
CA VAL A 39 -1.77 -1.48 -9.23
C VAL A 39 -0.74 -2.59 -9.39
N TRP A 40 -1.22 -3.83 -9.50
CA TRP A 40 -0.38 -5.03 -9.60
C TRP A 40 0.56 -5.01 -10.82
N ALA A 41 0.11 -4.48 -11.95
CA ALA A 41 0.89 -4.33 -13.15
C ALA A 41 0.56 -2.97 -13.78
N PRO A 42 1.46 -1.97 -13.70
CA PRO A 42 1.25 -0.71 -14.38
C PRO A 42 1.26 -0.93 -15.90
N ASP A 43 0.57 -0.05 -16.63
CA ASP A 43 0.56 -0.10 -18.10
C ASP A 43 1.99 -0.09 -18.65
N PHE A 44 2.20 -0.84 -19.74
CA PHE A 44 3.47 -0.86 -20.46
C PHE A 44 3.30 -0.14 -21.80
N PRO A 45 3.56 1.19 -21.88
CA PRO A 45 3.25 1.97 -23.05
C PRO A 45 4.10 1.56 -24.26
N VAL A 46 3.52 1.66 -25.46
CA VAL A 46 4.21 1.33 -26.70
C VAL A 46 5.43 2.23 -26.89
N GLY A 47 6.58 1.61 -27.18
CA GLY A 47 7.86 2.32 -27.34
C GLY A 47 8.64 2.51 -26.03
N ALA A 48 8.10 2.11 -24.88
CA ALA A 48 8.87 2.02 -23.65
C ALA A 48 10.00 0.98 -23.79
N ALA A 49 11.14 1.27 -23.17
CA ALA A 49 12.22 0.30 -23.05
C ALA A 49 11.78 -0.86 -22.13
N ILE A 50 11.93 -2.08 -22.61
CA ILE A 50 11.75 -3.28 -21.78
C ILE A 50 12.96 -3.43 -20.88
N SER A 51 12.73 -3.68 -19.58
CA SER A 51 13.80 -4.02 -18.64
C SER A 51 14.57 -5.24 -19.12
N GLU A 52 15.89 -5.23 -18.93
CA GLU A 52 16.72 -6.37 -19.31
C GLU A 52 16.24 -7.65 -18.61
N ILE A 53 16.06 -8.71 -19.39
CA ILE A 53 15.71 -10.04 -18.90
C ILE A 53 16.96 -10.90 -19.03
N SER A 54 17.36 -11.52 -17.93
CA SER A 54 18.46 -12.48 -17.87
C SER A 54 18.16 -13.50 -16.79
N ALA A 55 17.74 -14.70 -17.20
CA ALA A 55 17.36 -15.76 -16.27
C ALA A 55 17.55 -17.17 -16.86
N PRO A 56 17.75 -18.20 -16.03
CA PRO A 56 17.75 -19.58 -16.49
C PRO A 56 16.38 -20.00 -17.05
N ASP A 57 16.38 -20.73 -18.16
CA ASP A 57 15.21 -21.43 -18.69
C ASP A 57 14.93 -22.76 -17.94
N GLN A 58 13.97 -23.54 -18.44
CA GLN A 58 13.59 -24.82 -17.82
C GLN A 58 14.71 -25.87 -17.84
N ASP A 59 15.70 -25.70 -18.72
CA ASP A 59 16.87 -26.56 -18.84
C ASP A 59 18.09 -25.97 -18.08
N GLY A 60 17.90 -24.86 -17.36
CA GLY A 60 18.95 -24.16 -16.62
C GLY A 60 19.88 -23.31 -17.49
N THR A 61 19.57 -23.14 -18.78
CA THR A 61 20.37 -22.29 -19.67
C THR A 61 19.98 -20.84 -19.48
N VAL A 62 20.96 -19.97 -19.19
CA VAL A 62 20.69 -18.53 -19.08
C VAL A 62 20.28 -17.98 -20.45
N ARG A 63 19.12 -17.33 -20.49
CA ARG A 63 18.58 -16.64 -21.67
C ARG A 63 18.50 -15.15 -21.40
N ASN A 64 18.87 -14.35 -22.39
CA ASN A 64 18.68 -12.91 -22.38
C ASN A 64 17.63 -12.47 -23.42
N PHE A 65 17.30 -11.18 -23.45
CA PHE A 65 16.33 -10.63 -24.41
C PHE A 65 16.76 -10.84 -25.87
N ASP A 66 18.03 -10.58 -26.19
CA ASP A 66 18.55 -10.68 -27.55
C ASP A 66 18.49 -12.12 -28.09
N ASP A 67 18.69 -13.11 -27.22
CA ASP A 67 18.60 -14.53 -27.54
C ASP A 67 17.15 -15.01 -27.77
N LEU A 68 16.17 -14.32 -27.16
CA LEU A 68 14.77 -14.70 -27.20
C LEU A 68 14.01 -14.02 -28.34
N VAL A 69 14.49 -12.87 -28.83
CA VAL A 69 13.83 -12.13 -29.92
C VAL A 69 14.08 -12.80 -31.26
N GLY A 70 13.00 -13.22 -31.91
CA GLY A 70 13.04 -13.69 -33.30
C GLY A 70 12.77 -12.58 -34.32
N GLU A 71 12.78 -12.93 -35.60
CA GLU A 71 12.54 -12.00 -36.72
C GLU A 71 11.20 -11.24 -36.63
N LYS A 72 10.20 -11.85 -35.99
CA LYS A 72 8.85 -11.30 -35.84
C LYS A 72 8.60 -10.68 -34.46
N GLY A 73 9.63 -10.55 -33.64
CA GLY A 73 9.54 -10.09 -32.27
C GLY A 73 9.33 -11.22 -31.26
N LEU A 74 8.90 -10.83 -30.06
CA LEU A 74 8.81 -11.68 -28.88
C LEU A 74 7.49 -11.40 -28.15
N LEU A 75 6.78 -12.45 -27.74
CA LEU A 75 5.58 -12.36 -26.90
C LEU A 75 5.95 -12.71 -25.46
N PHE A 76 5.86 -11.73 -24.56
CA PHE A 76 5.98 -11.97 -23.12
C PHE A 76 4.62 -12.31 -22.52
N MET A 77 4.50 -13.52 -21.98
CA MET A 77 3.36 -13.93 -21.18
C MET A 77 3.78 -14.01 -19.71
N MET A 78 3.31 -13.06 -18.91
CA MET A 78 3.50 -13.09 -17.46
C MET A 78 2.33 -13.83 -16.82
N SER A 79 2.62 -14.90 -16.09
CA SER A 79 1.64 -15.61 -15.28
C SER A 79 1.99 -15.42 -13.81
N ARG A 80 0.99 -15.07 -13.00
CA ARG A 80 1.12 -15.02 -11.54
C ARG A 80 0.16 -16.04 -10.96
N SER A 81 0.69 -17.01 -10.22
CA SER A 81 -0.13 -17.81 -9.31
C SER A 81 -0.36 -17.03 -8.02
N PHE A 82 -1.60 -17.02 -7.53
CA PHE A 82 -1.96 -16.44 -6.23
C PHE A 82 -2.50 -17.58 -5.36
N ASP A 83 -1.87 -17.82 -4.22
CA ASP A 83 -2.49 -18.57 -3.12
C ASP A 83 -3.40 -17.58 -2.37
N TRP A 84 -4.71 -17.84 -2.40
CA TRP A 84 -5.72 -17.11 -1.64
C TRP A 84 -5.89 -17.74 -0.26
#